data_AF-A0A7V9NR53-F1
#
_entry.id   AF-A0A7V9NR53-F1
#
_cell.length_a   1.000
_cell.length_b   1.000
_cell.length_c   1.000
_cell.angle_alpha   90.00
_cell.angle_beta   90.00
_cell.angle_gamma   90.00
#
_symmetry.space_group_name_H-M   'P 1'
#
loop_
_entity.id
_entity.type
_entity.pdbx_description
1 polymer ?
#
loop_
_entity_poly.entity_id
_entity_poly.type
_entity_poly.pdbx_seq_one_letter_code
_entity_poly.pdbx_strand_id
1 'polypeptide(L)'
;PWIDAKYYAATQVMDEARHVEVFARYLDEKLNGHFPLNPHLGLLLDDIISDHRWDFTYLGMQIMVEGLALAAFGLVQAITPEPLLKQLLRYVMSDEARHVAFGVLSLKELYADMTAAELAERQEFAFEAAVRLRDRLVAGEVWERMGVDPKVAITAMRPPGMSKTDDPFQQMLFSKIVPNLSKLGLLDANDGWLRKKFDEINLTQFETWTDTEIEYELLDAVTQDREAAAAETA
;
A
#
# COMPACT_ATOMS: atom_id res chain seq x y z
N PRO A 1 -21.52 -4.48 0.28
CA PRO A 1 -21.00 -5.72 -0.35
C PRO A 1 -21.95 -6.94 -0.21
N TRP A 2 -21.83 -7.89 -1.15
CA TRP A 2 -22.53 -9.19 -1.17
C TRP A 2 -21.93 -10.17 -0.15
N ILE A 3 -22.51 -11.37 -0.04
CA ILE A 3 -22.16 -12.32 1.03
C ILE A 3 -20.71 -12.84 0.92
N ASP A 4 -20.25 -13.21 -0.27
CA ASP A 4 -18.90 -13.74 -0.45
C ASP A 4 -17.82 -12.70 -0.10
N ALA A 5 -18.06 -11.43 -0.42
CA ALA A 5 -17.18 -10.34 -0.01
C ALA A 5 -17.12 -10.14 1.51
N LYS A 6 -18.22 -10.43 2.23
CA LYS A 6 -18.19 -10.42 3.70
C LYS A 6 -17.39 -11.59 4.26
N TYR A 7 -17.51 -12.77 3.67
CA TYR A 7 -16.69 -13.93 4.06
C TYR A 7 -15.21 -13.67 3.82
N TYR A 8 -14.88 -13.09 2.66
CA TYR A 8 -13.52 -12.68 2.36
C TYR A 8 -13.00 -11.65 3.38
N ALA A 9 -13.76 -10.57 3.62
CA ALA A 9 -13.38 -9.54 4.58
C ALA A 9 -13.17 -10.09 6.00
N ALA A 10 -13.95 -11.09 6.43
CA ALA A 10 -13.72 -11.75 7.72
C ALA A 10 -12.38 -12.49 7.79
N THR A 11 -11.94 -13.11 6.69
CA THR A 11 -10.60 -13.70 6.61
C THR A 11 -9.50 -12.64 6.63
N GLN A 12 -9.71 -11.51 5.94
CA GLN A 12 -8.79 -10.38 5.97
C GLN A 12 -8.61 -9.83 7.39
N VAL A 13 -9.68 -9.63 8.16
CA VAL A 13 -9.58 -9.19 9.57
C VAL A 13 -8.72 -10.14 10.41
N MET A 14 -8.80 -11.45 10.15
CA MET A 14 -7.94 -12.44 10.81
C MET A 14 -6.49 -12.31 10.37
N ASP A 15 -6.23 -12.09 9.08
CA ASP A 15 -4.89 -11.84 8.53
C ASP A 15 -4.26 -10.59 9.18
N GLU A 16 -4.98 -9.46 9.21
CA GLU A 16 -4.50 -8.21 9.80
C GLU A 16 -4.17 -8.35 11.29
N ALA A 17 -4.99 -9.09 12.04
CA ALA A 17 -4.72 -9.35 13.45
C ALA A 17 -3.40 -10.12 13.65
N ARG A 18 -3.09 -11.07 12.76
CA ARG A 18 -1.82 -11.81 12.78
C ARG A 18 -0.65 -10.90 12.38
N HIS A 19 -0.84 -10.01 11.41
CA HIS A 19 0.19 -9.09 10.97
C HIS A 19 0.57 -8.08 12.06
N VAL A 20 -0.44 -7.51 12.74
CA VAL A 20 -0.22 -6.62 13.89
C VAL A 20 0.57 -7.35 14.98
N GLU A 21 0.17 -8.57 15.34
CA GLU A 21 0.85 -9.36 16.36
C GLU A 21 2.31 -9.67 15.98
N VAL A 22 2.54 -10.14 14.75
CA VAL A 22 3.89 -10.56 14.35
C VAL A 22 4.85 -9.38 14.21
N PHE A 23 4.39 -8.23 13.70
CA PHE A 23 5.21 -7.04 13.64
C PHE A 23 5.43 -6.42 15.02
N ALA A 24 4.42 -6.37 15.89
CA ALA A 24 4.59 -5.89 17.26
C ALA A 24 5.66 -6.71 18.00
N ARG A 25 5.56 -8.04 17.95
CA ARG A 25 6.57 -8.93 18.54
C ARG A 25 7.95 -8.76 17.92
N TYR A 26 8.06 -8.62 16.60
CA TYR A 26 9.34 -8.38 15.97
C TYR A 26 9.97 -7.05 16.44
N LEU A 27 9.20 -5.97 16.49
CA LEU A 27 9.66 -4.65 16.92
C LEU A 27 10.09 -4.64 18.40
N ASP A 28 9.34 -5.33 19.27
CA ASP A 28 9.59 -5.33 20.72
C ASP A 28 10.67 -6.34 21.15
N GLU A 29 10.71 -7.52 20.53
CA GLU A 29 11.66 -8.59 20.90
C GLU A 29 12.99 -8.48 20.15
N LYS A 30 13.01 -7.91 18.93
CA LYS A 30 14.22 -7.85 18.08
C LYS A 30 14.78 -6.45 17.89
N LEU A 31 13.97 -5.40 18.07
CA LEU A 31 14.39 -4.00 17.94
C LEU A 31 14.17 -3.25 19.27
N ASN A 32 14.13 -1.91 19.21
CA ASN A 32 14.01 -1.03 20.37
C ASN A 32 12.59 -0.42 20.48
N GLY A 33 11.57 -1.20 20.12
CA GLY A 33 10.16 -0.81 20.10
C GLY A 33 9.72 -0.12 18.81
N HIS A 34 8.61 0.62 18.89
CA HIS A 34 7.87 1.16 17.75
C HIS A 34 7.77 2.70 17.74
N PHE A 35 7.40 3.26 16.59
CA PHE A 35 6.99 4.66 16.43
C PHE A 35 5.46 4.79 16.44
N PRO A 36 4.90 5.97 16.78
CA PRO A 36 3.47 6.19 16.67
C PRO A 36 2.99 6.14 15.20
N LEU A 37 1.68 6.04 15.02
CA LEU A 37 1.07 6.14 13.70
C LEU A 37 1.36 7.51 13.09
N ASN A 38 1.86 7.52 11.86
CA ASN A 38 2.10 8.77 11.14
C ASN A 38 0.77 9.56 10.98
N PRO A 39 0.73 10.86 11.31
CA PRO A 39 -0.50 11.65 11.28
C PRO A 39 -1.19 11.71 9.90
N HIS A 40 -0.43 11.76 8.80
CA HIS A 40 -1.01 11.78 7.45
C HIS A 40 -1.65 10.44 7.09
N LEU A 41 -1.06 9.34 7.55
CA LEU A 41 -1.65 8.01 7.40
C LEU A 41 -2.91 7.88 8.27
N GLY A 42 -2.86 8.35 9.52
CA GLY A 42 -4.02 8.34 10.42
C GLY A 42 -5.23 9.07 9.83
N LEU A 43 -5.03 10.29 9.32
CA LEU A 43 -6.12 11.05 8.66
C LEU A 43 -6.70 10.31 7.45
N LEU A 44 -5.85 9.70 6.62
CA LEU A 44 -6.32 8.90 5.48
C LEU A 44 -7.13 7.69 5.95
N LEU A 45 -6.67 6.98 6.98
CA LEU A 45 -7.38 5.83 7.54
C LEU A 45 -8.74 6.25 8.11
N ASP A 46 -8.80 7.37 8.83
CA ASP A 46 -10.04 7.93 9.37
C ASP A 46 -11.03 8.26 8.24
N ASP A 47 -10.57 8.89 7.15
CA ASP A 47 -11.39 9.18 5.97
C ASP A 47 -11.94 7.87 5.34
N ILE A 48 -11.09 6.85 5.20
CA ILE A 48 -11.43 5.55 4.61
C ILE A 48 -12.51 4.81 5.40
N ILE A 49 -12.36 4.75 6.73
CA ILE A 49 -13.28 3.96 7.58
C ILE A 49 -14.56 4.71 7.91
N SER A 50 -14.57 6.04 7.78
CA SER A 50 -15.74 6.87 8.04
C SER A 50 -16.68 6.95 6.85
N ASP A 51 -16.23 6.62 5.63
CA ASP A 51 -17.11 6.59 4.46
C ASP A 51 -18.09 5.41 4.54
N HIS A 52 -19.38 5.71 4.42
CA HIS A 52 -20.44 4.69 4.48
C HIS A 52 -20.48 3.78 3.25
N ARG A 53 -19.84 4.18 2.15
CA ARG A 53 -19.79 3.43 0.90
C ARG A 53 -18.65 2.44 0.98
N TRP A 54 -19.00 1.16 1.05
CA TRP A 54 -18.03 0.08 1.25
C TRP A 54 -16.92 0.05 0.18
N ASP A 55 -17.19 0.54 -1.04
CA ASP A 55 -16.20 0.56 -2.11
C ASP A 55 -15.11 1.61 -1.89
N PHE A 56 -15.38 2.69 -1.15
CA PHE A 56 -14.33 3.61 -0.69
C PHE A 56 -13.40 2.93 0.31
N THR A 57 -13.93 2.07 1.19
CA THR A 57 -13.09 1.27 2.09
C THR A 57 -12.16 0.35 1.30
N TYR A 58 -12.65 -0.30 0.25
CA TYR A 58 -11.83 -1.17 -0.59
C TYR A 58 -10.83 -0.37 -1.44
N LEU A 59 -11.26 0.72 -2.06
CA LEU A 59 -10.37 1.59 -2.84
C LEU A 59 -9.26 2.14 -1.93
N GLY A 60 -9.61 2.68 -0.78
CA GLY A 60 -8.67 3.26 0.16
C GLY A 60 -7.74 2.23 0.81
N MET A 61 -8.30 1.17 1.40
CA MET A 61 -7.49 0.18 2.12
C MET A 61 -6.76 -0.75 1.14
N GLN A 62 -7.50 -1.49 0.33
CA GLN A 62 -6.94 -2.56 -0.50
C GLN A 62 -6.14 -2.05 -1.69
N ILE A 63 -6.51 -0.91 -2.28
CA ILE A 63 -5.77 -0.40 -3.45
C ILE A 63 -4.71 0.62 -3.03
N MET A 64 -5.07 1.60 -2.20
CA MET A 64 -4.13 2.68 -1.86
C MET A 64 -3.17 2.29 -0.72
N VAL A 65 -3.67 1.85 0.42
CA VAL A 65 -2.83 1.59 1.62
C VAL A 65 -2.03 0.29 1.47
N GLU A 66 -2.67 -0.82 1.13
CA GLU A 66 -2.02 -2.12 0.95
C GLU A 66 -1.08 -2.11 -0.27
N GLY A 67 -1.47 -1.46 -1.36
CA GLY A 67 -0.59 -1.25 -2.52
C GLY A 67 0.71 -0.54 -2.14
N LEU A 68 0.62 0.52 -1.32
CA LEU A 68 1.80 1.20 -0.78
C LEU A 68 2.62 0.28 0.14
N ALA A 69 1.93 -0.50 0.99
CA ALA A 69 2.58 -1.43 1.91
C ALA A 69 3.37 -2.50 1.17
N LEU A 70 2.81 -3.11 0.11
CA LEU A 70 3.49 -4.08 -0.75
C LEU A 70 4.76 -3.50 -1.37
N ALA A 71 4.72 -2.26 -1.88
CA ALA A 71 5.90 -1.61 -2.44
C ALA A 71 6.98 -1.39 -1.36
N ALA A 72 6.59 -0.93 -0.17
CA ALA A 72 7.51 -0.72 0.95
C ALA A 72 8.11 -2.04 1.46
N PHE A 73 7.28 -3.06 1.67
CA PHE A 73 7.71 -4.39 2.12
C PHE A 73 8.60 -5.07 1.09
N GLY A 74 8.29 -4.95 -0.21
CA GLY A 74 9.13 -5.46 -1.28
C GLY A 74 10.53 -4.85 -1.26
N LEU A 75 10.62 -3.54 -1.05
CA LEU A 75 11.92 -2.88 -0.89
C LEU A 75 12.67 -3.39 0.34
N VAL A 76 12.03 -3.40 1.51
CA VAL A 76 12.68 -3.84 2.76
C VAL A 76 13.14 -5.30 2.63
N GLN A 77 12.32 -6.16 2.04
CA GLN A 77 12.65 -7.57 1.80
C GLN A 77 13.88 -7.71 0.88
N ALA A 78 13.97 -6.91 -0.18
CA ALA A 78 15.08 -6.93 -1.12
C ALA A 78 16.41 -6.52 -0.47
N ILE A 79 16.40 -5.51 0.42
CA ILE A 79 17.62 -4.94 0.99
C ILE A 79 18.02 -5.53 2.35
N THR A 80 17.08 -6.05 3.13
CA THR A 80 17.38 -6.50 4.50
C THR A 80 18.24 -7.76 4.49
N PRO A 81 19.34 -7.83 5.26
CA PRO A 81 20.13 -9.04 5.39
C PRO A 81 19.53 -10.03 6.41
N GLU A 82 18.54 -9.62 7.20
CA GLU A 82 18.04 -10.38 8.34
C GLU A 82 17.05 -11.48 7.90
N PRO A 83 17.36 -12.77 8.12
CA PRO A 83 16.56 -13.87 7.59
C PRO A 83 15.13 -13.91 8.12
N LEU A 84 14.89 -13.62 9.41
CA LEU A 84 13.55 -13.65 10.00
C LEU A 84 12.68 -12.57 9.36
N LEU A 85 13.17 -11.34 9.24
CA LEU A 85 12.43 -10.25 8.60
C LEU A 85 12.13 -10.54 7.13
N LYS A 86 13.08 -11.11 6.38
CA LYS A 86 12.84 -11.57 5.00
C LYS A 86 11.69 -12.57 4.92
N GLN A 87 11.68 -13.54 5.83
CA GLN A 87 10.63 -14.53 5.92
C GLN A 87 9.30 -13.87 6.29
N LEU A 88 9.23 -13.10 7.39
CA LEU A 88 8.02 -12.41 7.82
C LEU A 88 7.40 -11.56 6.71
N LEU A 89 8.20 -10.74 6.03
CA LEU A 89 7.74 -9.90 4.92
C LEU A 89 7.19 -10.74 3.77
N ARG A 90 7.81 -11.88 3.43
CA ARG A 90 7.29 -12.79 2.39
C ARG A 90 5.89 -13.31 2.72
N TYR A 91 5.67 -13.74 3.96
CA TYR A 91 4.36 -14.26 4.39
C TYR A 91 3.29 -13.16 4.42
N VAL A 92 3.63 -11.99 4.96
CA VAL A 92 2.70 -10.85 5.00
C VAL A 92 2.37 -10.41 3.57
N MET A 93 3.36 -10.16 2.72
CA MET A 93 3.14 -9.75 1.33
C MET A 93 2.28 -10.74 0.54
N SER A 94 2.35 -12.03 0.86
CA SER A 94 1.47 -13.05 0.26
C SER A 94 0.00 -12.88 0.67
N ASP A 95 -0.27 -12.49 1.91
CA ASP A 95 -1.62 -12.15 2.37
C ASP A 95 -2.10 -10.83 1.74
N GLU A 96 -1.27 -9.79 1.76
CA GLU A 96 -1.58 -8.47 1.16
C GLU A 96 -1.88 -8.57 -0.35
N ALA A 97 -1.10 -9.35 -1.10
CA ALA A 97 -1.34 -9.56 -2.53
C ALA A 97 -2.74 -10.15 -2.80
N ARG A 98 -3.22 -11.04 -1.91
CA ARG A 98 -4.59 -11.56 -2.01
C ARG A 98 -5.61 -10.46 -1.74
N HIS A 99 -5.41 -9.65 -0.71
CA HIS A 99 -6.30 -8.53 -0.34
C HIS A 99 -6.43 -7.51 -1.48
N VAL A 100 -5.31 -7.08 -2.06
CA VAL A 100 -5.26 -6.23 -3.26
C VAL A 100 -5.99 -6.87 -4.43
N ALA A 101 -5.70 -8.14 -4.75
CA ALA A 101 -6.33 -8.84 -5.87
C ALA A 101 -7.85 -8.93 -5.71
N PHE A 102 -8.32 -9.22 -4.48
CA PHE A 102 -9.75 -9.24 -4.17
C PHE A 102 -10.40 -7.86 -4.32
N GLY A 103 -9.71 -6.80 -3.88
CA GLY A 103 -10.13 -5.42 -4.08
C GLY A 103 -10.27 -5.06 -5.54
N VAL A 104 -9.26 -5.40 -6.36
CA VAL A 104 -9.29 -5.17 -7.80
C VAL A 104 -10.48 -5.87 -8.45
N LEU A 105 -10.71 -7.15 -8.16
CA LEU A 105 -11.83 -7.91 -8.73
C LEU A 105 -13.18 -7.31 -8.33
N SER A 106 -13.36 -7.03 -7.03
CA SER A 106 -14.62 -6.53 -6.48
C SER A 106 -14.97 -5.14 -6.99
N LEU A 107 -13.98 -4.24 -7.04
CA LEU A 107 -14.19 -2.86 -7.48
C LEU A 107 -14.36 -2.78 -9.00
N LYS A 108 -13.64 -3.61 -9.77
CA LYS A 108 -13.77 -3.63 -11.23
C LYS A 108 -15.19 -4.00 -11.67
N GLU A 109 -15.79 -4.99 -11.02
CA GLU A 109 -17.19 -5.38 -11.29
C GLU A 109 -18.15 -4.22 -10.94
N LEU A 110 -17.97 -3.60 -9.78
CA LEU A 110 -18.82 -2.48 -9.33
C LEU A 110 -18.69 -1.25 -10.25
N TYR A 111 -17.47 -0.87 -10.62
CA TYR A 111 -17.20 0.36 -11.37
C TYR A 111 -17.65 0.28 -12.82
N ALA A 112 -17.85 -0.93 -13.36
CA ALA A 112 -18.35 -1.12 -14.72
C ALA A 112 -19.75 -0.51 -14.93
N ASP A 113 -20.56 -0.43 -13.88
CA ASP A 113 -21.94 0.08 -13.92
C ASP A 113 -22.08 1.50 -13.34
N MET A 114 -20.99 2.16 -12.95
CA MET A 114 -21.01 3.50 -12.36
C MET A 114 -21.11 4.61 -13.41
N THR A 115 -21.76 5.71 -13.01
CA THR A 115 -21.81 6.93 -13.80
C THR A 115 -20.46 7.68 -13.78
N ALA A 116 -20.26 8.57 -14.74
CA ALA A 116 -19.12 9.47 -14.80
C ALA A 116 -18.94 10.28 -13.49
N ALA A 117 -20.04 10.75 -12.90
CA ALA A 117 -20.01 11.50 -11.64
C ALA A 117 -19.57 10.63 -10.46
N GLU A 118 -20.06 9.40 -10.35
CA GLU A 118 -19.65 8.49 -9.28
C GLU A 118 -18.17 8.10 -9.41
N LEU A 119 -17.69 7.84 -10.63
CA LEU A 119 -16.28 7.58 -10.91
C LEU A 119 -15.40 8.79 -10.60
N ALA A 120 -15.89 10.01 -10.84
CA ALA A 120 -15.15 11.24 -10.53
C ALA A 120 -14.85 11.34 -9.03
N GLU A 121 -15.80 11.00 -8.16
CA GLU A 121 -15.57 10.98 -6.71
C GLU A 121 -14.48 9.97 -6.30
N ARG A 122 -14.39 8.82 -6.96
CA ARG A 122 -13.33 7.81 -6.70
C ARG A 122 -11.99 8.28 -7.21
N GLN A 123 -11.97 8.95 -8.37
CA GLN A 123 -10.76 9.55 -8.92
C GLN A 123 -10.21 10.65 -8.00
N GLU A 124 -11.09 11.55 -7.53
CA GLU A 124 -10.72 12.61 -6.57
C GLU A 124 -10.16 12.02 -5.29
N PHE A 125 -10.87 11.04 -4.71
CA PHE A 125 -10.40 10.34 -3.52
C PHE A 125 -9.04 9.66 -3.73
N ALA A 126 -8.85 8.91 -4.82
CA ALA A 126 -7.58 8.25 -5.12
C ALA A 126 -6.43 9.25 -5.28
N PHE A 127 -6.69 10.40 -5.91
CA PHE A 127 -5.70 11.47 -6.02
C PHE A 127 -5.33 12.08 -4.67
N GLU A 128 -6.33 12.43 -3.85
CA GLU A 128 -6.10 12.97 -2.51
C GLU A 128 -5.34 11.99 -1.61
N ALA A 129 -5.73 10.72 -1.64
CA ALA A 129 -5.03 9.66 -0.92
C ALA A 129 -3.58 9.53 -1.39
N ALA A 130 -3.31 9.56 -2.70
CA ALA A 130 -1.95 9.52 -3.22
C ALA A 130 -1.09 10.71 -2.74
N VAL A 131 -1.66 11.92 -2.71
CA VAL A 131 -0.97 13.12 -2.20
C VAL A 131 -0.64 12.97 -0.70
N ARG A 132 -1.60 12.50 0.12
CA ARG A 132 -1.38 12.26 1.56
C ARG A 132 -0.31 11.18 1.80
N LEU A 133 -0.36 10.08 1.05
CA LEU A 133 0.61 8.99 1.16
C LEU A 133 2.03 9.40 0.75
N ARG A 134 2.18 10.30 -0.22
CA ARG A 134 3.48 10.87 -0.59
C ARG A 134 4.08 11.69 0.56
N ASP A 135 3.26 12.51 1.19
CA ASP A 135 3.71 13.44 2.23
C ASP A 135 4.04 12.72 3.56
N ARG A 136 3.55 11.48 3.76
CA ARG A 136 3.90 10.58 4.88
C ARG A 136 5.40 10.33 5.03
N LEU A 137 6.16 10.32 3.94
CA LEU A 137 7.54 9.79 3.90
C LEU A 137 8.60 10.73 4.49
N VAL A 138 8.15 11.82 5.10
CA VAL A 138 8.97 12.80 5.79
C VAL A 138 9.10 12.35 7.25
N ALA A 139 10.04 11.44 7.53
CA ALA A 139 10.20 10.72 8.80
C ALA A 139 10.64 11.58 10.01
N GLY A 140 9.89 12.64 10.33
CA GLY A 140 10.26 13.65 11.34
C GLY A 140 10.52 13.07 12.73
N GLU A 141 9.66 12.17 13.19
CA GLU A 141 9.79 11.49 14.50
C GLU A 141 11.05 10.62 14.58
N VAL A 142 11.45 10.02 13.46
CA VAL A 142 12.69 9.23 13.38
C VAL A 142 13.89 10.16 13.55
N TRP A 143 13.90 11.30 12.84
CA TRP A 143 14.98 12.29 12.96
C TRP A 143 15.10 12.85 14.37
N GLU A 144 13.98 13.20 14.99
CA GLU A 144 13.94 13.71 16.37
C GLU A 144 14.51 12.67 17.35
N ARG A 145 14.11 11.40 17.23
CA ARG A 145 14.65 10.31 18.08
C ARG A 145 16.14 10.05 17.83
N MET A 146 16.65 10.35 16.65
CA MET A 146 18.08 10.31 16.32
C MET A 146 18.85 11.57 16.76
N GLY A 147 18.18 12.55 17.38
CA GLY A 147 18.80 13.80 17.84
C GLY A 147 19.05 14.82 16.71
N VAL A 148 18.37 14.67 15.58
CA VAL A 148 18.48 15.57 14.42
C VAL A 148 17.22 16.45 14.36
N ASP A 149 17.38 17.77 14.23
CA ASP A 149 16.25 18.67 14.00
C ASP A 149 15.54 18.25 12.69
N PRO A 150 14.26 17.84 12.75
CA PRO A 150 13.52 17.42 11.56
C PRO A 150 13.54 18.46 10.45
N LYS A 151 13.51 19.76 10.77
CA LYS A 151 13.54 20.83 9.73
C LYS A 151 14.84 20.81 8.94
N VAL A 152 15.96 20.54 9.62
CA VAL A 152 17.28 20.43 8.99
C VAL A 152 17.33 19.19 8.10
N ALA A 153 16.91 18.03 8.62
CA ALA A 153 16.88 16.78 7.85
C ALA A 153 16.00 16.90 6.60
N ILE A 154 14.80 17.47 6.74
CA ILE A 154 13.84 17.67 5.64
C ILE A 154 14.41 18.62 4.59
N THR A 155 15.03 19.72 5.02
CA THR A 155 15.65 20.69 4.10
C THR A 155 16.84 20.08 3.36
N ALA A 156 17.61 19.20 4.01
CA ALA A 156 18.72 18.48 3.39
C ALA A 156 18.24 17.42 2.38
N MET A 157 17.15 16.70 2.69
CA MET A 157 16.55 15.72 1.79
C MET A 157 15.79 16.36 0.62
N ARG A 158 15.22 17.55 0.84
CA ARG A 158 14.44 18.30 -0.16
C ARG A 158 15.02 19.72 -0.29
N PRO A 159 16.20 19.87 -0.91
CA PRO A 159 16.83 21.16 -1.08
C PRO A 159 15.98 22.10 -1.95
N PRO A 160 16.06 23.42 -1.77
CA PRO A 160 15.33 24.39 -2.59
C PRO A 160 15.62 24.19 -4.09
N GLY A 161 14.57 23.97 -4.87
CA GLY A 161 14.65 23.73 -6.32
C GLY A 161 14.51 22.27 -6.76
N MET A 162 14.55 21.31 -5.83
CA MET A 162 14.14 19.92 -6.12
C MET A 162 12.61 19.87 -6.20
N SER A 163 12.04 19.29 -7.27
CA SER A 163 10.59 19.11 -7.31
C SER A 163 10.17 18.17 -6.19
N LYS A 164 9.01 18.44 -5.57
CA LYS A 164 8.38 17.51 -4.61
C LYS A 164 8.06 16.14 -5.23
N THR A 165 8.14 16.07 -6.55
CA THR A 165 7.78 14.93 -7.39
C THR A 165 9.00 14.21 -7.93
N ASP A 166 10.23 14.56 -7.54
CA ASP A 166 11.46 13.98 -8.11
C ASP A 166 12.16 12.97 -7.19
N ASP A 167 11.61 12.68 -6.00
CA ASP A 167 12.19 11.69 -5.09
C ASP A 167 11.92 10.26 -5.61
N PRO A 168 12.95 9.53 -6.10
CA PRO A 168 12.76 8.23 -6.72
C PRO A 168 12.23 7.18 -5.74
N PHE A 169 12.56 7.31 -4.45
CA PHE A 169 12.05 6.40 -3.42
C PHE A 169 10.56 6.63 -3.19
N GLN A 170 10.14 7.90 -3.09
CA GLN A 170 8.71 8.21 -2.95
C GLN A 170 7.92 7.77 -4.18
N GLN A 171 8.47 8.00 -5.38
CA GLN A 171 7.86 7.57 -6.63
C GLN A 171 7.68 6.04 -6.69
N MET A 172 8.74 5.28 -6.38
CA MET A 172 8.72 3.81 -6.43
C MET A 172 7.64 3.20 -5.52
N LEU A 173 7.28 3.85 -4.42
CA LEU A 173 6.20 3.37 -3.55
C LEU A 173 4.82 3.38 -4.22
N PHE A 174 4.62 4.19 -5.26
CA PHE A 174 3.40 4.21 -6.07
C PHE A 174 3.39 3.18 -7.21
N SER A 175 4.47 2.41 -7.39
CA SER A 175 4.59 1.39 -8.44
C SER A 175 3.52 0.31 -8.39
N LYS A 176 2.85 0.15 -7.23
CA LYS A 176 1.76 -0.80 -7.00
C LYS A 176 0.37 -0.18 -7.02
N ILE A 177 0.28 1.13 -6.80
CA ILE A 177 -1.00 1.85 -6.77
C ILE A 177 -1.48 2.17 -8.18
N VAL A 178 -0.60 2.77 -9.00
CA VAL A 178 -0.97 3.29 -10.33
C VAL A 178 -1.43 2.17 -11.27
N PRO A 179 -0.77 1.00 -11.37
CA PRO A 179 -1.28 -0.11 -12.17
C PRO A 179 -2.66 -0.59 -11.73
N ASN A 180 -2.93 -0.67 -10.43
CA ASN A 180 -4.23 -1.13 -9.94
C ASN A 180 -5.35 -0.12 -10.22
N LEU A 181 -5.09 1.18 -10.08
CA LEU A 181 -6.03 2.22 -10.50
C LEU A 181 -6.29 2.18 -12.03
N SER A 182 -5.26 1.84 -12.83
CA SER A 182 -5.42 1.60 -14.27
C SER A 182 -6.31 0.39 -14.57
N LYS A 183 -6.07 -0.75 -13.91
CA LYS A 183 -6.90 -1.98 -14.03
C LYS A 183 -8.37 -1.75 -13.68
N LEU A 184 -8.64 -0.80 -12.77
CA LEU A 184 -9.99 -0.36 -12.38
C LEU A 184 -10.64 0.62 -13.37
N GLY A 185 -9.94 1.03 -14.43
CA GLY A 185 -10.42 2.00 -15.42
C GLY A 185 -10.41 3.45 -14.93
N LEU A 186 -9.94 3.72 -13.71
CA LEU A 186 -9.98 5.06 -13.11
C LEU A 186 -9.01 6.04 -13.79
N LEU A 187 -7.94 5.57 -14.42
CA LEU A 187 -7.03 6.45 -15.18
C LEU A 187 -7.63 6.95 -16.50
N ASP A 188 -8.54 6.19 -17.11
CA ASP A 188 -9.09 6.48 -18.44
C ASP A 188 -10.47 7.14 -18.39
N ALA A 189 -11.24 6.87 -17.33
CA ALA A 189 -12.54 7.49 -17.11
C ALA A 189 -12.44 9.03 -17.02
N ASN A 190 -13.56 9.71 -17.30
CA ASN A 190 -13.70 11.17 -17.20
C ASN A 190 -12.59 11.93 -17.94
N ASP A 191 -12.40 11.61 -19.22
CA ASP A 191 -11.40 12.22 -20.10
C ASP A 191 -9.96 12.17 -19.53
N GLY A 192 -9.65 11.09 -18.80
CA GLY A 192 -8.35 10.86 -18.19
C GLY A 192 -7.97 11.87 -17.11
N TRP A 193 -8.95 12.39 -16.35
CA TRP A 193 -8.69 13.38 -15.30
C TRP A 193 -7.65 12.89 -14.28
N LEU A 194 -7.79 11.66 -13.77
CA LEU A 194 -6.87 11.12 -12.77
C LEU A 194 -5.47 10.93 -13.34
N ARG A 195 -5.36 10.46 -14.58
CA ARG A 195 -4.09 10.33 -15.31
C ARG A 195 -3.37 11.67 -15.40
N LYS A 196 -4.05 12.73 -15.85
CA LYS A 196 -3.50 14.09 -15.92
C LYS A 196 -3.04 14.57 -14.54
N LYS A 197 -3.80 14.25 -13.48
CA LYS A 197 -3.43 14.60 -12.10
C LYS A 197 -2.19 13.83 -11.61
N PHE A 198 -2.05 12.57 -11.98
CA PHE A 198 -0.84 11.79 -11.70
C PHE A 198 0.35 12.25 -12.52
N ASP A 199 0.16 12.75 -13.74
CA ASP A 199 1.22 13.39 -14.54
C ASP A 199 1.78 14.61 -13.81
N GLU A 200 0.92 15.46 -13.22
CA GLU A 200 1.33 16.64 -12.43
C GLU A 200 2.23 16.28 -11.24
N ILE A 201 2.18 15.03 -10.76
CA ILE A 201 2.99 14.54 -9.64
C ILE A 201 3.99 13.43 -10.02
N ASN A 202 4.30 13.28 -11.31
CA ASN A 202 5.27 12.30 -11.86
C ASN A 202 4.97 10.83 -11.48
N LEU A 203 3.71 10.42 -11.44
CA LEU A 203 3.32 9.04 -11.09
C LEU A 203 2.87 8.18 -12.28
N THR A 204 2.54 8.77 -13.43
CA THR A 204 2.03 8.02 -14.60
C THR A 204 3.04 7.05 -15.22
N GLN A 205 4.34 7.29 -15.06
CA GLN A 205 5.41 6.38 -15.48
C GLN A 205 5.29 4.95 -14.92
N PHE A 206 4.54 4.77 -13.82
CA PHE A 206 4.33 3.46 -13.20
C PHE A 206 3.19 2.66 -13.80
N GLU A 207 2.35 3.25 -14.65
CA GLU A 207 1.14 2.58 -15.15
C GLU A 207 1.42 1.24 -15.83
N THR A 208 2.52 1.16 -16.58
CA THR A 208 2.90 -0.05 -17.34
C THR A 208 3.72 -1.03 -16.53
N TRP A 209 4.01 -0.75 -15.26
CA TRP A 209 4.78 -1.64 -14.41
C TRP A 209 3.92 -2.85 -14.06
N THR A 210 4.48 -4.04 -14.27
CA THR A 210 3.79 -5.29 -13.98
C THR A 210 3.66 -5.49 -12.49
N ASP A 211 2.41 -5.54 -12.06
CA ASP A 211 2.06 -5.75 -10.66
C ASP A 211 2.19 -7.24 -10.26
N THR A 212 1.83 -8.15 -11.17
CA THR A 212 1.43 -9.51 -10.82
C THR A 212 2.56 -10.54 -10.78
N GLU A 213 3.69 -10.31 -11.46
CA GLU A 213 4.75 -11.34 -11.58
C GLU A 213 5.43 -11.62 -10.23
N ILE A 214 5.70 -10.57 -9.44
CA ILE A 214 6.27 -10.70 -8.10
C ILE A 214 5.29 -11.39 -7.14
N GLU A 215 3.98 -11.19 -7.31
CA GLU A 215 2.95 -11.77 -6.43
C GLU A 215 2.86 -13.30 -6.59
N TYR A 216 2.93 -13.82 -7.82
CA TYR A 216 2.92 -15.27 -8.07
C TYR A 216 4.18 -15.96 -7.52
N GLU A 217 5.36 -15.38 -7.72
CA GLU A 217 6.60 -15.93 -7.17
C GLU A 217 6.59 -15.99 -5.63
N LEU A 218 6.03 -14.97 -4.98
CA LEU A 218 5.88 -14.94 -3.53
C LEU A 218 4.89 -16.01 -3.04
N LEU A 219 3.76 -16.17 -3.71
CA LEU A 219 2.76 -17.19 -3.39
C LEU A 219 3.32 -18.61 -3.51
N ASP A 220 4.08 -18.88 -4.57
CA ASP A 220 4.75 -20.17 -4.78
C ASP A 220 5.78 -20.44 -3.69
N ALA A 221 6.57 -19.45 -3.32
CA ALA A 221 7.57 -19.59 -2.26
C ALA A 221 6.94 -19.85 -0.89
N VAL A 222 5.83 -19.18 -0.55
CA VAL A 222 5.09 -19.46 0.70
C VAL A 222 4.49 -20.86 0.70
N THR A 223 4.02 -21.34 -0.45
CA THR A 223 3.49 -22.70 -0.59
C THR A 223 4.58 -23.74 -0.33
N GLN A 224 5.77 -23.56 -0.93
CA GLN A 224 6.92 -24.43 -0.71
C GLN A 224 7.36 -24.48 0.76
N ASP A 225 7.40 -23.32 1.44
CA ASP A 225 7.77 -23.27 2.85
C ASP A 225 6.76 -24.04 3.73
N ARG A 226 5.45 -23.94 3.43
CA ARG A 226 4.40 -24.67 4.15
C ARG A 226 4.49 -26.18 3.93
N GLU A 227 4.78 -26.61 2.71
CA GLU A 227 4.97 -28.02 2.37
C GLU A 227 6.20 -28.60 3.09
N ALA A 228 7.31 -27.85 3.13
CA ALA A 228 8.52 -28.24 3.86
C ALA A 228 8.25 -28.38 5.36
N ALA A 229 7.58 -27.40 5.98
CA ALA A 229 7.23 -27.46 7.39
C ALA A 229 6.30 -28.64 7.72
N ALA A 230 5.32 -28.93 6.86
CA ALA A 230 4.43 -30.07 7.02
C ALA A 230 5.20 -31.40 6.95
N ALA A 231 6.17 -31.52 6.04
CA ALA A 231 7.03 -32.69 5.90
C ALA A 231 7.97 -32.91 7.10
N GLU A 232 8.43 -31.86 7.77
CA GLU A 232 9.24 -31.97 9.00
C GLU A 232 8.43 -32.44 10.22
N THR A 233 7.11 -32.21 10.20
CA THR A 233 6.19 -32.59 11.30
C THR A 233 5.51 -33.95 11.13
N ALA A 234 5.72 -34.63 9.99
CA ALA A 234 5.13 -35.93 9.65
C ALA A 234 6.08 -37.10 9.91
#